data_AF-A0A139QA24-F1
#
_entry.id   AF-A0A139QA24-F1
#
_cell.length_a   1.000
_cell.length_b   1.000
_cell.length_c   1.000
_cell.angle_alpha   90.00
_cell.angle_beta   90.00
_cell.angle_gamma   90.00
#
_symmetry.space_group_name_H-M   'P 1'
#
loop_
_entity.id
_entity.type
_entity.pdbx_description
1 polymer ?
#
loop_
_entity_poly.entity_id
_entity_poly.type
_entity_poly.pdbx_seq_one_letter_code
_entity_poly.pdbx_strand_id
1 'polypeptide(L)'
;MSNLEEFAQAVGRDVKRFETDYTSKADLEAKDYIEGKSEYQILKHQVESLVKQTQTLQEQLALIKPAPRRAPMAYTLDRSSVPWTIWFDNGCGLQINGHPTNGAVYGYGRGVNCSSTRWEYLTLVQNIISCSRGTLTLEYLKSNIINADLWSSNVTTLNPVKNKDDYDWINARFHEQKSLQPWEWTKHSNVIRVMYELGIWDAKTVESLGAVRR
;
A
#
# COMPACT_ATOMS: atom_id res chain seq x y z
N MET A 1 -1.35 63.44 39.63
CA MET A 1 -0.03 62.78 39.58
C MET A 1 -0.11 61.66 38.57
N SER A 2 0.86 61.58 37.68
CA SER A 2 0.89 60.60 36.58
C SER A 2 1.28 59.22 37.13
N ASN A 3 0.72 58.15 36.58
CA ASN A 3 1.05 56.75 36.96
C ASN A 3 2.57 56.44 36.90
N LEU A 4 3.35 57.26 36.18
CA LEU A 4 4.80 57.14 36.07
C LEU A 4 5.53 57.63 37.35
N GLU A 5 4.97 58.62 38.03
CA GLU A 5 5.56 59.24 39.24
C GLU A 5 5.39 58.32 40.46
N GLU A 6 4.25 57.63 40.58
CA GLU A 6 4.03 56.60 41.61
C GLU A 6 4.95 55.39 41.41
N PHE A 7 5.18 54.97 40.16
CA PHE A 7 6.10 53.87 39.86
C PHE A 7 7.54 54.23 40.25
N ALA A 8 8.01 55.43 39.89
CA ALA A 8 9.36 55.90 40.22
C ALA A 8 9.62 55.96 41.74
N GLN A 9 8.59 56.32 42.53
CA GLN A 9 8.68 56.37 43.98
C GLN A 9 8.74 54.96 44.60
N ALA A 10 8.09 53.97 44.00
CA ALA A 10 8.05 52.59 44.48
C ALA A 10 9.35 51.80 44.25
N VAL A 11 10.14 52.10 43.21
CA VAL A 11 11.34 51.32 42.86
C VAL A 11 12.66 51.93 43.33
N GLY A 12 12.63 53.08 44.02
CA GLY A 12 13.81 53.66 44.70
C GLY A 12 15.02 53.91 43.80
N ARG A 13 14.81 54.11 42.48
CA ARG A 13 15.90 54.35 41.51
C ARG A 13 15.67 55.67 40.80
N ASP A 14 16.68 56.54 40.87
CA ASP A 14 16.77 57.77 40.10
C ASP A 14 16.51 57.49 38.61
N VAL A 15 15.38 58.00 38.10
CA VAL A 15 14.91 57.85 36.71
C VAL A 15 15.83 58.57 35.70
N LYS A 16 16.87 59.28 36.17
CA LYS A 16 17.81 60.05 35.33
C LYS A 16 18.88 59.23 34.60
N ARG A 17 18.86 57.89 34.66
CA ARG A 17 19.96 57.06 34.09
C ARG A 17 19.61 56.17 32.91
N PHE A 18 18.43 56.34 32.30
CA PHE A 18 18.02 55.52 31.16
C PHE A 18 18.43 56.07 29.78
N GLU A 19 19.10 57.22 29.69
CA GLU A 19 19.40 57.85 28.40
C GLU A 19 20.75 57.49 27.76
N THR A 20 21.61 56.68 28.38
CA THR A 20 22.95 56.42 27.82
C THR A 20 23.39 54.96 27.86
N ASP A 21 22.57 54.03 27.35
CA ASP A 21 23.06 52.71 26.93
C ASP A 21 22.18 52.07 25.83
N TYR A 22 21.63 52.91 24.94
CA TYR A 22 21.19 52.39 23.65
C TYR A 22 22.43 52.20 22.79
N THR A 23 22.91 50.96 22.75
CA THR A 23 23.86 50.50 21.74
C THR A 23 23.40 51.04 20.40
N SER A 24 24.24 51.87 19.77
CA SER A 24 23.82 52.55 18.54
C SER A 24 23.63 51.49 17.46
N LYS A 25 22.73 51.75 16.50
CA LYS A 25 22.51 50.85 15.36
C LYS A 25 23.82 50.49 14.64
N ALA A 26 24.79 51.40 14.65
CA ALA A 26 26.13 51.19 14.13
C ALA A 26 26.96 50.18 14.94
N ASP A 27 26.78 50.08 16.27
CA ASP A 27 27.48 49.12 17.12
C ASP A 27 26.91 47.69 16.99
N LEU A 28 25.60 47.59 16.72
CA LEU A 28 24.94 46.33 16.36
C LEU A 28 25.36 45.86 14.96
N GLU A 29 25.50 46.79 14.01
CA GLU A 29 25.98 46.50 12.66
C GLU A 29 27.49 46.20 12.62
N ALA A 30 28.30 46.73 13.54
CA ALA A 30 29.75 46.54 13.57
C ALA A 30 30.21 45.18 14.13
N LYS A 31 29.40 44.52 14.97
CA LYS A 31 29.76 43.20 15.53
C LYS A 31 29.41 42.01 14.62
N ASP A 32 28.57 42.22 13.61
CA ASP A 32 28.19 41.21 12.61
C ASP A 32 28.92 41.37 11.25
N TYR A 33 29.85 42.33 11.13
CA TYR A 33 30.33 42.79 9.81
C TYR A 33 31.57 42.11 9.23
N ILE A 34 32.31 41.28 9.99
CA ILE A 34 33.64 40.82 9.52
C ILE A 34 33.60 39.48 8.76
N GLU A 35 32.56 38.66 8.91
CA GLU A 35 32.44 37.38 8.17
C GLU A 35 31.16 37.20 7.34
N GLY A 36 30.24 38.17 7.37
CA GLY A 36 29.24 38.32 6.30
C GLY A 36 28.28 37.15 6.07
N LYS A 37 27.98 36.33 7.09
CA LYS A 37 26.78 35.50 7.14
C LYS A 37 26.26 35.46 8.57
N SER A 38 25.21 36.22 8.87
CA SER A 38 24.46 35.99 10.11
C SER A 38 23.98 34.53 10.14
N GLU A 39 23.81 33.95 11.32
CA GLU A 39 23.30 32.57 11.49
C GLU A 39 22.03 32.33 10.67
N TYR A 40 21.20 33.37 10.51
CA TYR A 40 20.03 33.39 9.65
C TYR A 40 20.35 33.15 8.16
N GLN A 41 21.38 33.79 7.61
CA GLN A 41 21.78 33.58 6.21
C GLN A 41 22.37 32.19 5.98
N ILE A 42 23.09 31.64 6.96
CA ILE A 42 23.58 30.26 6.93
C ILE A 42 22.40 29.28 6.92
N LEU A 43 21.44 29.47 7.85
CA LEU A 43 20.25 28.65 7.95
C LEU A 43 19.40 28.71 6.68
N LYS A 44 19.20 29.92 6.13
CA LYS A 44 18.47 30.12 4.86
C LYS A 44 19.11 29.34 3.72
N HIS A 45 20.43 29.44 3.56
CA HIS A 45 21.16 28.70 2.52
C HIS A 45 21.06 27.17 2.73
N GLN A 46 21.12 26.69 3.97
CA GLN A 46 20.96 25.26 4.28
C GLN A 46 19.55 24.76 3.92
N VAL A 47 18.51 25.53 4.24
CA VAL A 47 17.12 25.19 3.86
C VAL A 47 16.97 25.18 2.34
N GLU A 48 17.46 26.19 1.63
CA GLU A 48 17.42 26.23 0.15
C GLU A 48 18.17 25.04 -0.48
N SER A 49 19.32 24.67 0.08
CA SER A 49 20.08 23.50 -0.34
C SER A 49 19.29 22.20 -0.11
N LEU A 50 18.65 22.06 1.04
CA LEU A 50 17.84 20.87 1.38
C LEU A 50 16.60 20.77 0.48
N VAL A 51 15.95 21.89 0.16
CA VAL A 51 14.83 21.94 -0.79
C VAL A 51 15.29 21.47 -2.17
N LYS A 52 16.45 21.91 -2.65
CA LYS A 52 17.01 21.44 -3.93
C LYS A 52 17.33 19.94 -3.91
N GLN A 53 17.91 19.44 -2.82
CA GLN A 53 18.22 18.01 -2.67
C GLN A 53 16.96 17.15 -2.64
N THR A 54 15.93 17.57 -1.89
CA THR A 54 14.65 16.83 -1.81
C THR A 54 13.91 16.82 -3.14
N GLN A 55 13.91 17.94 -3.88
CA GLN A 55 13.38 18.01 -5.24
C GLN A 55 14.11 17.04 -6.18
N THR A 56 15.45 17.06 -6.14
CA THR A 56 16.28 16.16 -6.97
C THR A 56 16.00 14.68 -6.64
N LEU A 57 15.84 14.35 -5.35
CA LEU A 57 15.50 13.00 -4.89
C LEU A 57 14.13 12.56 -5.41
N GLN A 58 13.11 13.44 -5.39
CA GLN A 58 11.78 13.14 -5.93
C GLN A 58 11.83 12.90 -7.45
N GLU A 59 12.59 13.70 -8.18
CA GLU A 59 12.79 13.52 -9.63
C GLU A 59 13.51 12.21 -9.94
N GLN A 60 14.55 11.86 -9.17
CA GLN A 60 15.25 10.58 -9.29
C GLN A 60 14.33 9.39 -8.96
N LEU A 61 13.53 9.48 -7.91
CA LEU A 61 12.54 8.45 -7.55
C LEU A 61 11.48 8.28 -8.64
N ALA A 62 11.04 9.36 -9.29
CA ALA A 62 10.10 9.30 -10.40
C ALA A 62 10.69 8.61 -11.64
N LEU A 63 12.00 8.68 -11.84
CA LEU A 63 12.71 8.00 -12.93
C LEU A 63 12.91 6.50 -12.65
N ILE A 64 12.97 6.09 -11.38
CA ILE A 64 13.06 4.69 -10.98
C ILE A 64 11.68 4.05 -11.17
N LYS A 65 11.46 3.47 -12.35
CA LYS A 65 10.28 2.61 -12.57
C LYS A 65 10.42 1.38 -11.66
N PRO A 66 9.42 1.09 -10.81
CA PRO A 66 9.44 -0.15 -10.04
C PRO A 66 9.53 -1.33 -11.00
N ALA A 67 10.31 -2.34 -10.62
CA ALA A 67 10.39 -3.57 -11.39
C ALA A 67 8.98 -4.13 -11.60
N PRO A 68 8.63 -4.61 -12.81
CA PRO A 68 7.32 -5.20 -13.06
C PRO A 68 7.03 -6.31 -12.04
N ARG A 69 5.94 -6.16 -11.29
CA ARG A 69 5.49 -7.17 -10.34
C ARG A 69 5.02 -8.39 -11.11
N ARG A 70 5.55 -9.56 -10.74
CA ARG A 70 5.22 -10.85 -11.38
C ARG A 70 4.15 -11.59 -10.58
N ALA A 71 3.67 -12.69 -11.13
CA ALA A 71 2.81 -13.63 -10.41
C ALA A 71 3.53 -14.17 -9.15
N PRO A 72 2.81 -14.47 -8.07
CA PRO A 72 3.41 -14.85 -6.79
C PRO A 72 3.93 -16.29 -6.78
N MET A 73 5.05 -16.56 -6.11
CA MET A 73 5.64 -17.91 -6.02
C MET A 73 5.69 -18.44 -4.58
N ALA A 74 5.54 -17.56 -3.59
CA ALA A 74 5.55 -17.89 -2.18
C ALA A 74 4.56 -17.03 -1.40
N TYR A 75 4.30 -17.42 -0.15
CA TYR A 75 3.41 -16.70 0.74
C TYR A 75 3.86 -16.78 2.20
N THR A 76 3.35 -15.85 3.01
CA THR A 76 3.38 -15.88 4.47
C THR A 76 2.00 -15.55 5.03
N LEU A 77 1.70 -16.01 6.24
CA LEU A 77 0.46 -15.66 6.95
C LEU A 77 0.78 -14.65 8.05
N ASP A 78 0.29 -13.43 7.91
CA ASP A 78 0.29 -12.41 8.94
C ASP A 78 -0.99 -12.50 9.78
N ARG A 79 -0.79 -12.66 11.10
CA ARG A 79 -1.86 -12.81 12.09
C ARG A 79 -1.98 -11.61 13.02
N SER A 80 -1.18 -10.55 12.78
CA SER A 80 -1.23 -9.31 13.57
C SER A 80 -2.38 -8.38 13.14
N SER A 81 -2.89 -8.56 11.92
CA SER A 81 -4.05 -7.86 11.37
C SER A 81 -5.36 -8.64 11.58
N VAL A 82 -6.50 -7.94 11.59
CA VAL A 82 -7.84 -8.56 11.54
C VAL A 82 -8.64 -7.90 10.41
N PRO A 83 -9.03 -8.64 9.36
CA PRO A 83 -8.75 -10.06 9.08
C PRO A 83 -7.25 -10.38 9.00
N TRP A 84 -6.90 -11.64 9.30
CA TRP A 84 -5.56 -12.17 8.99
C TRP A 84 -5.26 -11.99 7.51
N THR A 85 -3.99 -11.79 7.18
CA THR A 85 -3.58 -11.45 5.82
C THR A 85 -2.59 -12.48 5.30
N ILE A 86 -2.89 -13.05 4.14
CA ILE A 86 -1.89 -13.82 3.38
C ILE A 86 -1.10 -12.83 2.54
N TRP A 87 0.19 -12.70 2.81
CA TRP A 87 1.09 -11.88 2.01
C TRP A 87 1.82 -12.76 0.99
N PHE A 88 1.83 -12.32 -0.26
CA PHE A 88 2.59 -12.97 -1.32
C PHE A 88 3.93 -12.25 -1.54
N ASP A 89 4.91 -12.99 -2.05
CA ASP A 89 6.24 -12.48 -2.41
C ASP A 89 6.22 -11.41 -3.51
N ASN A 90 5.14 -11.32 -4.30
CA ASN A 90 4.94 -10.23 -5.24
C ASN A 90 4.36 -8.95 -4.60
N GLY A 91 4.18 -8.90 -3.28
CA GLY A 91 3.67 -7.76 -2.52
C GLY A 91 2.15 -7.61 -2.52
N CYS A 92 1.40 -8.56 -3.10
CA CYS A 92 -0.05 -8.61 -2.93
C CYS A 92 -0.41 -9.20 -1.58
N GLY A 93 -1.53 -8.77 -1.02
CA GLY A 93 -2.16 -9.41 0.12
C GLY A 93 -3.49 -10.05 -0.27
N LEU A 94 -3.94 -11.03 0.51
CA LEU A 94 -5.29 -11.59 0.42
C LEU A 94 -5.91 -11.69 1.80
N GLN A 95 -7.14 -11.19 1.92
CA GLN A 95 -7.96 -11.28 3.12
C GLN A 95 -9.28 -11.96 2.81
N ILE A 96 -9.78 -12.73 3.77
CA ILE A 96 -11.05 -13.45 3.69
C ILE A 96 -11.96 -12.87 4.76
N ASN A 97 -12.66 -11.79 4.43
CA ASN A 97 -13.41 -10.97 5.39
C ASN A 97 -14.53 -11.75 6.10
N GLY A 98 -15.11 -12.74 5.43
CA GLY A 98 -16.14 -13.62 6.01
C GLY A 98 -15.60 -14.60 7.06
N HIS A 99 -14.27 -14.75 7.13
CA HIS A 99 -13.59 -15.66 8.05
C HIS A 99 -12.35 -14.98 8.63
N PRO A 100 -12.49 -13.91 9.43
CA PRO A 100 -11.41 -12.98 9.71
C PRO A 100 -10.20 -13.60 10.43
N THR A 101 -10.38 -14.64 11.23
CA THR A 101 -9.31 -15.28 12.03
C THR A 101 -9.35 -16.81 11.98
N ASN A 102 -10.09 -17.39 11.03
CA ASN A 102 -10.28 -18.84 10.98
C ASN A 102 -9.01 -19.54 10.44
N GLY A 103 -8.24 -20.15 11.35
CA GLY A 103 -7.00 -20.83 11.01
C GLY A 103 -7.15 -21.94 9.97
N ALA A 104 -8.28 -22.65 9.92
CA ALA A 104 -8.49 -23.70 8.92
C ALA A 104 -8.58 -23.11 7.50
N VAL A 105 -9.25 -21.97 7.34
CA VAL A 105 -9.43 -21.28 6.05
C VAL A 105 -8.13 -20.62 5.59
N TYR A 106 -7.32 -20.10 6.52
CA TYR A 106 -6.00 -19.55 6.24
C TYR A 106 -4.88 -20.60 6.15
N GLY A 107 -5.20 -21.90 6.33
CA GLY A 107 -4.22 -22.98 6.28
C GLY A 107 -3.21 -23.01 7.45
N TYR A 108 -3.51 -22.32 8.56
CA TYR A 108 -2.63 -22.28 9.73
C TYR A 108 -2.51 -23.67 10.36
N GLY A 109 -1.27 -24.14 10.54
CA GLY A 109 -0.96 -25.47 11.07
C GLY A 109 -1.19 -26.61 10.07
N ARG A 110 -1.34 -26.34 8.77
CA ARG A 110 -1.54 -27.35 7.72
C ARG A 110 -0.38 -27.37 6.72
N GLY A 111 -0.03 -28.55 6.23
CA GLY A 111 0.86 -28.70 5.07
C GLY A 111 0.12 -28.33 3.79
N VAL A 112 0.53 -27.26 3.12
CA VAL A 112 -0.11 -26.77 1.89
C VAL A 112 0.72 -27.20 0.68
N ASN A 113 0.15 -28.01 -0.20
CA ASN A 113 0.84 -28.48 -1.41
C ASN A 113 0.75 -27.45 -2.53
N CYS A 114 1.67 -26.49 -2.53
CA CYS A 114 1.76 -25.44 -3.56
C CYS A 114 2.34 -25.92 -4.90
N SER A 115 2.33 -27.22 -5.18
CA SER A 115 2.70 -27.80 -6.49
C SER A 115 1.67 -28.85 -6.93
N SER A 116 0.43 -28.72 -6.44
CA SER A 116 -0.67 -29.58 -6.84
C SER A 116 -1.02 -29.37 -8.31
N THR A 117 -1.44 -30.44 -8.97
CA THR A 117 -2.04 -30.40 -10.32
C THR A 117 -3.56 -30.41 -10.27
N ARG A 118 -4.14 -30.42 -9.06
CA ARG A 118 -5.59 -30.49 -8.80
C ARG A 118 -6.04 -29.33 -7.92
N TRP A 119 -7.28 -28.90 -8.17
CA TRP A 119 -7.98 -27.93 -7.33
C TRP A 119 -8.30 -28.52 -5.96
N GLU A 120 -8.11 -27.74 -4.91
CA GLU A 120 -8.39 -28.13 -3.54
C GLU A 120 -9.37 -27.15 -2.88
N TYR A 121 -10.37 -27.69 -2.20
CA TYR A 121 -11.54 -26.93 -1.74
C TYR A 121 -11.20 -25.94 -0.60
N LEU A 122 -10.32 -26.33 0.32
CA LEU A 122 -10.04 -25.56 1.54
C LEU A 122 -8.68 -24.87 1.59
N THR A 123 -7.99 -24.75 0.45
CA THR A 123 -6.64 -24.19 0.41
C THR A 123 -6.48 -23.18 -0.74
N LEU A 124 -6.99 -21.96 -0.54
CA LEU A 124 -6.88 -20.89 -1.56
C LEU A 124 -5.43 -20.70 -2.01
N VAL A 125 -4.52 -20.66 -1.04
CA VAL A 125 -3.09 -20.43 -1.30
C VAL A 125 -2.49 -21.52 -2.18
N GLN A 126 -2.84 -22.78 -1.95
CA GLN A 126 -2.39 -23.88 -2.81
C GLN A 126 -2.87 -23.66 -4.24
N ASN A 127 -4.15 -23.33 -4.44
CA ASN A 127 -4.68 -23.12 -5.79
C ASN A 127 -4.02 -21.91 -6.46
N ILE A 128 -3.82 -20.81 -5.72
CA ILE A 128 -3.15 -19.59 -6.21
C ILE A 128 -1.71 -19.89 -6.63
N ILE A 129 -0.89 -20.43 -5.73
CA ILE A 129 0.52 -20.69 -6.02
C ILE A 129 0.67 -21.80 -7.07
N SER A 130 -0.15 -22.84 -7.04
CA SER A 130 -0.12 -23.90 -8.06
C SER A 130 -0.50 -23.37 -9.45
N CYS A 131 -1.48 -22.46 -9.55
CA CYS A 131 -1.80 -21.77 -10.79
C CYS A 131 -0.64 -20.88 -11.27
N SER A 132 -0.05 -20.10 -10.36
CA SER A 132 1.09 -19.24 -10.67
C SER A 132 2.31 -20.01 -11.18
N ARG A 133 2.57 -21.18 -10.60
CA ARG A 133 3.65 -22.10 -11.02
C ARG A 133 3.33 -22.86 -12.30
N GLY A 134 2.08 -22.86 -12.74
CA GLY A 134 1.61 -23.64 -13.89
C GLY A 134 1.45 -25.14 -13.61
N THR A 135 1.47 -25.60 -12.35
CA THR A 135 1.18 -27.02 -12.03
C THR A 135 -0.31 -27.29 -12.08
N LEU A 136 -1.13 -26.36 -11.60
CA LEU A 136 -2.59 -26.38 -11.76
C LEU A 136 -2.94 -25.54 -12.98
N THR A 137 -3.32 -26.20 -14.07
CA THR A 137 -3.47 -25.54 -15.37
C THR A 137 -4.90 -25.04 -15.62
N LEU A 138 -5.04 -24.08 -16.54
CA LEU A 138 -6.35 -23.57 -16.93
C LEU A 138 -7.19 -24.65 -17.63
N GLU A 139 -6.57 -25.55 -18.39
CA GLU A 139 -7.24 -26.68 -19.04
C GLU A 139 -7.89 -27.60 -18.00
N TYR A 140 -7.19 -27.88 -16.88
CA TYR A 140 -7.77 -28.62 -15.77
C TYR A 140 -8.99 -27.89 -15.21
N LEU A 141 -8.87 -26.58 -14.92
CA LEU A 141 -9.97 -25.78 -14.37
C LEU A 141 -11.16 -25.70 -15.32
N LYS A 142 -10.94 -25.67 -16.64
CA LYS A 142 -12.02 -25.67 -17.65
C LYS A 142 -12.69 -27.03 -17.80
N SER A 143 -11.96 -28.12 -17.55
CA SER A 143 -12.45 -29.49 -17.81
C SER A 143 -13.08 -30.15 -16.58
N ASN A 144 -12.86 -29.62 -15.37
CA ASN A 144 -13.30 -30.23 -14.12
C ASN A 144 -14.16 -29.26 -13.32
N ILE A 145 -15.29 -29.74 -12.81
CA ILE A 145 -16.10 -28.97 -11.86
C ILE A 145 -15.27 -28.79 -10.58
N ILE A 146 -14.98 -27.54 -10.23
CA ILE A 146 -14.24 -27.17 -9.03
C ILE A 146 -15.18 -26.67 -7.94
N ASN A 147 -14.87 -26.99 -6.67
CA ASN A 147 -15.57 -26.37 -5.54
C ASN A 147 -14.85 -25.07 -5.13
N ALA A 148 -15.46 -23.93 -5.43
CA ALA A 148 -14.94 -22.62 -5.11
C ALA A 148 -15.61 -21.95 -3.88
N ASP A 149 -16.12 -22.67 -2.87
CA ASP A 149 -16.94 -22.02 -1.81
C ASP A 149 -16.23 -20.93 -1.03
N LEU A 150 -14.92 -21.06 -0.83
CA LEU A 150 -14.14 -20.04 -0.15
C LEU A 150 -13.91 -18.77 -0.98
N TRP A 151 -14.17 -18.80 -2.28
CA TRP A 151 -13.97 -17.69 -3.22
C TRP A 151 -15.21 -16.78 -3.31
N SER A 152 -15.76 -16.45 -2.15
CA SER A 152 -16.92 -15.55 -2.05
C SER A 152 -16.54 -14.08 -2.33
N SER A 153 -17.54 -13.20 -2.41
CA SER A 153 -17.34 -11.75 -2.53
C SER A 153 -16.56 -11.14 -1.36
N ASN A 154 -16.39 -11.88 -0.26
CA ASN A 154 -15.64 -11.45 0.92
C ASN A 154 -14.12 -11.66 0.78
N VAL A 155 -13.65 -12.28 -0.30
CA VAL A 155 -12.23 -12.38 -0.60
C VAL A 155 -11.76 -11.07 -1.23
N THR A 156 -10.80 -10.41 -0.58
CA THR A 156 -10.28 -9.10 -0.99
C THR A 156 -8.80 -9.20 -1.28
N THR A 157 -8.39 -8.70 -2.44
CA THR A 157 -6.99 -8.57 -2.84
C THR A 157 -6.47 -7.20 -2.39
N LEU A 158 -5.34 -7.18 -1.68
CA LEU A 158 -4.64 -5.97 -1.26
C LEU A 158 -3.48 -5.71 -2.21
N ASN A 159 -3.25 -4.43 -2.54
CA ASN A 159 -2.16 -4.00 -3.42
C ASN A 159 -2.07 -4.86 -4.71
N PRO A 160 -3.14 -4.94 -5.51
CA PRO A 160 -3.18 -5.83 -6.65
C PRO A 160 -2.16 -5.40 -7.73
N VAL A 161 -1.65 -6.37 -8.50
CA VAL A 161 -0.81 -6.12 -9.68
C VAL A 161 -1.64 -5.54 -10.82
N LYS A 162 -2.89 -5.97 -10.95
CA LYS A 162 -3.84 -5.51 -11.99
C LYS A 162 -5.15 -5.06 -11.36
N ASN A 163 -5.78 -4.04 -11.93
CA ASN A 163 -6.98 -3.46 -11.34
C ASN A 163 -8.23 -4.31 -11.69
N LYS A 164 -8.97 -4.77 -10.68
CA LYS A 164 -10.23 -5.48 -10.90
C LYS A 164 -11.26 -4.66 -11.69
N ASP A 165 -11.21 -3.33 -11.59
CA ASP A 165 -12.20 -2.46 -12.20
C ASP A 165 -11.98 -2.30 -13.72
N ASP A 166 -10.90 -2.88 -14.27
CA ASP A 166 -10.64 -2.94 -15.72
C ASP A 166 -11.69 -3.77 -16.48
N TYR A 167 -12.41 -4.67 -15.79
CA TYR A 167 -13.38 -5.59 -16.38
C TYR A 167 -14.68 -5.69 -15.58
N ASP A 168 -15.75 -6.06 -16.29
CA ASP A 168 -16.93 -6.70 -15.73
C ASP A 168 -16.73 -8.22 -15.70
N TRP A 169 -16.94 -8.80 -14.53
CA TRP A 169 -16.69 -10.21 -14.22
C TRP A 169 -17.97 -11.04 -14.18
N ILE A 170 -19.15 -10.43 -14.36
CA ILE A 170 -20.45 -11.13 -14.22
C ILE A 170 -20.56 -12.38 -15.10
N ASN A 171 -19.84 -12.39 -16.22
CA ASN A 171 -19.79 -13.47 -17.19
C ASN A 171 -18.53 -14.34 -17.08
N ALA A 172 -17.56 -14.01 -16.23
CA ALA A 172 -16.31 -14.76 -16.13
C ALA A 172 -16.52 -16.14 -15.50
N ARG A 173 -16.11 -17.21 -16.21
CA ARG A 173 -16.39 -18.60 -15.82
C ARG A 173 -15.44 -19.61 -16.47
N PHE A 174 -15.23 -20.73 -15.80
CA PHE A 174 -14.48 -21.88 -16.34
C PHE A 174 -15.35 -22.83 -17.19
N HIS A 175 -16.66 -22.85 -16.96
CA HIS A 175 -17.62 -23.75 -17.62
C HIS A 175 -18.85 -23.01 -18.11
N GLU A 176 -19.66 -23.68 -18.93
CA GLU A 176 -20.94 -23.14 -19.38
C GLU A 176 -21.94 -22.97 -18.24
N GLN A 177 -22.69 -21.88 -18.32
CA GLN A 177 -23.62 -21.37 -17.30
C GLN A 177 -24.69 -22.39 -16.87
N LYS A 178 -25.17 -23.23 -17.79
CA LYS A 178 -26.27 -24.18 -17.54
C LYS A 178 -25.92 -25.30 -16.56
N SER A 179 -24.64 -25.50 -16.27
CA SER A 179 -24.15 -26.61 -15.44
C SER A 179 -23.96 -26.26 -13.97
N LEU A 180 -24.17 -25.01 -13.56
CA LEU A 180 -23.86 -24.52 -12.20
C LEU A 180 -25.01 -23.70 -11.64
N GLN A 181 -25.15 -23.66 -10.31
CA GLN A 181 -26.07 -22.77 -9.60
C GLN A 181 -25.56 -21.32 -9.61
N PRO A 182 -26.44 -20.30 -9.52
CA PRO A 182 -26.03 -18.89 -9.61
C PRO A 182 -24.96 -18.48 -8.58
N TRP A 183 -25.00 -19.02 -7.37
CA TRP A 183 -24.02 -18.72 -6.32
C TRP A 183 -22.64 -19.32 -6.60
N GLU A 184 -22.56 -20.43 -7.34
CA GLU A 184 -21.31 -21.03 -7.82
C GLU A 184 -20.67 -20.15 -8.90
N TRP A 185 -21.49 -19.46 -9.71
CA TRP A 185 -20.99 -18.58 -10.76
C TRP A 185 -20.22 -17.40 -10.19
N THR A 186 -20.78 -16.75 -9.17
CA THR A 186 -20.12 -15.62 -8.50
C THR A 186 -18.76 -16.06 -7.95
N LYS A 187 -18.67 -17.29 -7.42
CA LYS A 187 -17.42 -17.85 -6.90
C LYS A 187 -16.40 -18.08 -8.00
N HIS A 188 -16.81 -18.63 -9.15
CA HIS A 188 -15.92 -18.82 -10.31
C HIS A 188 -15.39 -17.47 -10.84
N SER A 189 -16.27 -16.49 -10.99
CA SER A 189 -15.91 -15.12 -11.36
C SER A 189 -14.86 -14.55 -10.39
N ASN A 190 -15.04 -14.75 -9.08
CA ASN A 190 -14.08 -14.29 -8.08
C ASN A 190 -12.72 -15.00 -8.16
N VAL A 191 -12.68 -16.30 -8.47
CA VAL A 191 -11.41 -17.00 -8.75
C VAL A 191 -10.68 -16.28 -9.89
N ILE A 192 -11.37 -16.05 -11.01
CA ILE A 192 -10.79 -15.44 -12.20
C ILE A 192 -10.31 -14.02 -11.92
N ARG A 193 -11.13 -13.22 -11.25
CA ARG A 193 -10.79 -11.87 -10.80
C ARG A 193 -9.54 -11.87 -9.93
N VAL A 194 -9.48 -12.70 -8.89
CA VAL A 194 -8.34 -12.74 -7.97
C VAL A 194 -7.06 -13.21 -8.68
N MET A 195 -7.12 -14.23 -9.54
CA MET A 195 -5.94 -14.65 -10.31
C MET A 195 -5.43 -13.54 -11.24
N TYR A 196 -6.32 -12.74 -11.82
CA TYR A 196 -5.95 -11.55 -12.60
C TYR A 196 -5.34 -10.45 -11.73
N GLU A 197 -5.98 -10.10 -10.61
CA GLU A 197 -5.49 -9.10 -9.65
C GLU A 197 -4.08 -9.44 -9.13
N LEU A 198 -3.81 -10.73 -8.89
CA LEU A 198 -2.49 -11.23 -8.47
C LEU A 198 -1.45 -11.28 -9.61
N GLY A 199 -1.86 -10.99 -10.85
CA GLY A 199 -0.98 -10.99 -12.03
C GLY A 199 -0.69 -12.37 -12.61
N ILE A 200 -1.43 -13.41 -12.20
CA ILE A 200 -1.27 -14.79 -12.70
C ILE A 200 -1.82 -14.91 -14.12
N TRP A 201 -3.02 -14.38 -14.36
CA TRP A 201 -3.66 -14.39 -15.68
C TRP A 201 -3.63 -13.02 -16.33
N ASP A 202 -3.48 -13.01 -17.65
CA ASP A 202 -3.48 -11.80 -18.48
C ASP A 202 -4.87 -11.46 -19.03
N ALA A 203 -4.95 -10.28 -19.66
CA ALA A 203 -6.18 -9.78 -20.28
C ALA A 203 -6.78 -10.81 -21.25
N LYS A 204 -5.96 -11.33 -22.16
CA LYS A 204 -6.37 -12.33 -23.15
C LYS A 204 -6.95 -13.59 -22.48
N THR A 205 -6.33 -14.05 -21.39
CA THR A 205 -6.80 -15.22 -20.64
C THR A 205 -8.17 -14.95 -20.02
N VAL A 206 -8.35 -13.84 -19.31
CA VAL A 206 -9.63 -13.56 -18.64
C VAL A 206 -10.75 -13.21 -19.61
N GLU A 207 -10.44 -12.54 -20.71
CA GLU A 207 -11.39 -12.29 -21.81
C GLU A 207 -11.86 -13.62 -22.42
N SER A 208 -10.97 -14.59 -22.61
CA SER A 208 -11.34 -15.94 -23.08
C SER A 208 -12.23 -16.72 -22.10
N LEU A 209 -12.29 -16.29 -20.84
CA LEU A 209 -13.13 -16.84 -19.80
C LEU A 209 -14.44 -16.06 -19.64
N GLY A 210 -14.66 -15.02 -20.44
CA GLY A 210 -15.90 -14.23 -20.44
C GLY A 210 -15.85 -12.95 -19.60
N ALA A 211 -14.69 -12.52 -19.12
CA ALA A 211 -14.55 -11.16 -18.59
C ALA A 211 -14.71 -10.15 -19.74
N VAL A 212 -15.45 -9.07 -19.50
CA VAL A 212 -15.72 -8.03 -20.52
C VAL A 212 -15.06 -6.74 -20.10
N ARG A 213 -14.24 -6.16 -20.97
CA ARG A 213 -13.52 -4.92 -20.66
C ARG A 213 -14.51 -3.76 -20.48
N ARG A 214 -14.25 -2.90 -19.50
CA ARG A 214 -15.04 -1.68 -19.25
C ARG A 214 -14.54 -0.48 -20.05
#